data_AF-A0A6M1Z0Y0-F1
#
_entry.id   AF-A0A6M1Z0Y0-F1
#
_cell.length_a   1.000
_cell.length_b   1.000
_cell.length_c   1.000
_cell.angle_alpha   90.00
_cell.angle_beta   90.00
_cell.angle_gamma   90.00
#
_symmetry.space_group_name_H-M   'P 1'
#
loop_
_entity.id
_entity.type
_entity.pdbx_description
1 polymer ?
#
loop_
_entity_poly.entity_id
_entity_poly.type
_entity_poly.pdbx_seq_one_letter_code
_entity_poly.pdbx_strand_id
1 'polypeptide(L)'
;MQQVEISLHSPFTSKTVSESQNRSLLLQFLLAEILSAVGAINRDEPQEKIFSEPVLLFPFAWSRSIGSLNKIEEHAKLLSFAFPKQEENALSFIHSVLQLEEKISGEDLLTKEEMTNEFRKLYIQLDPFLLSCCKSETLLLFLLLNREKIDALASPENLSSLIARMLPKGIESLATIICREYKNRGFTALCEEIDEILGEHV
;
A
#
# COMPACT_ATOMS: atom_id res chain seq x y z
N MET A 1 -27.05 -8.83 -11.92
CA MET A 1 -25.62 -8.50 -11.73
C MET A 1 -24.82 -9.71 -12.18
N GLN A 2 -24.12 -9.61 -13.31
CA GLN A 2 -23.18 -10.64 -13.72
C GLN A 2 -22.02 -10.64 -12.72
N GLN A 3 -21.75 -11.80 -12.11
CA GLN A 3 -20.52 -12.02 -11.38
C GLN A 3 -19.39 -11.94 -12.41
N VAL A 4 -18.67 -10.82 -12.42
CA VAL A 4 -17.37 -10.77 -13.06
C VAL A 4 -16.51 -11.74 -12.26
N GLU A 5 -16.26 -12.93 -12.82
CA GLU A 5 -15.16 -13.78 -12.37
C GLU A 5 -13.89 -13.00 -12.67
N ILE A 6 -13.48 -12.18 -11.70
CA ILE A 6 -12.16 -11.58 -11.74
C ILE A 6 -11.21 -12.76 -11.57
N SER A 7 -10.56 -13.18 -12.66
CA SER A 7 -9.44 -14.11 -12.61
C SER A 7 -8.31 -13.43 -11.84
N LEU A 8 -8.39 -13.47 -10.52
CA LEU A 8 -7.41 -12.88 -9.63
C LEU A 8 -6.44 -13.97 -9.22
N HIS A 9 -5.17 -13.78 -9.59
CA HIS A 9 -4.06 -14.49 -8.97
C HIS A 9 -3.74 -13.98 -7.55
N SER A 10 -4.54 -13.03 -7.06
CA SER A 10 -4.48 -12.47 -5.71
C SER A 10 -4.93 -13.48 -4.65
N PRO A 11 -4.33 -13.51 -3.44
CA PRO A 11 -4.85 -14.28 -2.30
C PRO A 11 -6.22 -13.78 -1.83
N PHE A 12 -6.67 -12.65 -2.37
CA PHE A 12 -7.94 -12.02 -2.08
C PHE A 12 -8.98 -12.32 -3.16
N THR A 13 -10.15 -12.76 -2.71
CA THR A 13 -11.37 -12.77 -3.51
C THR A 13 -12.23 -11.55 -3.16
N SER A 14 -13.15 -11.17 -4.05
CA SER A 14 -14.15 -10.11 -3.78
C SER A 14 -14.94 -10.35 -2.49
N LYS A 15 -15.16 -11.62 -2.12
CA LYS A 15 -15.84 -12.01 -0.88
C LYS A 15 -14.95 -11.82 0.34
N THR A 16 -13.67 -12.20 0.29
CA THR A 16 -12.76 -12.12 1.44
C THR A 16 -12.38 -10.68 1.77
N VAL A 17 -12.18 -9.80 0.79
CA VAL A 17 -11.80 -8.39 1.05
C VAL A 17 -12.92 -7.57 1.69
N SER A 18 -14.15 -8.08 1.71
CA SER A 18 -15.27 -7.39 2.35
C SER A 18 -15.15 -7.37 3.88
N GLU A 19 -14.33 -8.25 4.48
CA GLU A 19 -14.05 -8.29 5.92
C GLU A 19 -12.99 -7.25 6.32
N SER A 20 -13.17 -6.60 7.48
CA SER A 20 -12.33 -5.45 7.90
C SER A 20 -10.82 -5.76 7.96
N GLN A 21 -10.45 -6.97 8.41
CA GLN A 21 -9.06 -7.41 8.50
C GLN A 21 -8.42 -7.59 7.13
N ASN A 22 -9.19 -8.02 6.13
CA ASN A 22 -8.68 -8.25 4.77
C ASN A 22 -8.55 -6.93 3.99
N ARG A 23 -9.36 -5.91 4.33
CA ARG A 23 -9.21 -4.54 3.79
C ARG A 23 -7.87 -3.93 4.15
N SER A 24 -7.48 -4.01 5.42
CA SER A 24 -6.22 -3.43 5.87
C SER A 24 -5.01 -4.19 5.35
N LEU A 25 -5.12 -5.50 5.17
CA LEU A 25 -4.09 -6.30 4.53
C LEU A 25 -3.94 -5.95 3.03
N LEU A 26 -5.04 -5.76 2.31
CA LEU A 26 -5.02 -5.29 0.92
C LEU A 26 -4.27 -3.95 0.78
N LEU A 27 -4.52 -3.00 1.68
CA LEU A 27 -3.82 -1.71 1.69
C LEU A 27 -2.32 -1.86 2.00
N GLN A 28 -1.94 -2.77 2.91
CA GLN A 28 -0.54 -3.06 3.17
C GLN A 28 0.17 -3.63 1.93
N PHE A 29 -0.48 -4.51 1.17
CA PHE A 29 0.07 -5.02 -0.09
C PHE A 29 0.27 -3.90 -1.11
N LEU A 30 -0.74 -3.06 -1.34
CA LEU A 30 -0.64 -1.93 -2.27
C LEU A 30 0.49 -0.97 -1.88
N LEU A 31 0.58 -0.61 -0.59
CA LEU A 31 1.66 0.25 -0.07
C LEU A 31 3.03 -0.41 -0.23
N ALA A 32 3.15 -1.69 0.12
CA ALA A 32 4.42 -2.42 0.01
C ALA A 32 4.95 -2.43 -1.42
N GLU A 33 4.09 -2.68 -2.41
CA GLU A 33 4.49 -2.68 -3.82
C GLU A 33 4.82 -1.28 -4.32
N ILE A 34 4.10 -0.23 -3.91
CA ILE A 34 4.46 1.17 -4.23
C ILE A 34 5.85 1.52 -3.67
N LEU A 35 6.08 1.23 -2.38
CA LEU A 35 7.37 1.51 -1.73
C LEU A 35 8.51 0.68 -2.32
N SER A 36 8.23 -0.57 -2.72
CA SER A 36 9.18 -1.44 -3.40
C SER A 36 9.58 -0.87 -4.76
N ALA A 37 8.62 -0.43 -5.57
CA ALA A 37 8.85 0.19 -6.86
C ALA A 37 9.74 1.44 -6.74
N VAL A 38 9.39 2.35 -5.83
CA VAL A 38 10.17 3.57 -5.56
C VAL A 38 11.57 3.22 -5.07
N GLY A 39 11.71 2.19 -4.23
CA GLY A 39 13.01 1.69 -3.78
C GLY A 39 13.87 1.19 -4.93
N ALA A 40 13.29 0.46 -5.89
CA ALA A 40 13.99 -0.02 -7.07
C ALA A 40 14.38 1.11 -8.02
N ILE A 41 13.47 2.08 -8.25
CA ILE A 41 13.74 3.32 -8.99
C ILE A 41 14.93 4.07 -8.36
N ASN A 42 14.95 4.18 -7.02
CA ASN A 42 16.01 4.87 -6.30
C ASN A 42 17.38 4.19 -6.40
N ARG A 43 17.41 2.87 -6.60
CA ARG A 43 18.63 2.08 -6.85
C ARG A 43 19.03 2.01 -8.32
N ASP A 44 18.35 2.76 -9.19
CA ASP A 44 18.58 2.77 -10.64
C ASP A 44 18.44 1.36 -11.26
N GLU A 45 17.50 0.57 -10.73
CA GLU A 45 17.18 -0.72 -11.33
C GLU A 45 16.53 -0.53 -12.72
N PRO A 46 16.83 -1.39 -13.71
CA PRO A 46 16.23 -1.31 -15.04
C PRO A 46 14.70 -1.33 -14.95
N GLN A 47 14.03 -0.49 -15.74
CA GLN A 47 12.57 -0.39 -15.75
C GLN A 47 11.92 -1.75 -16.01
N GLU A 48 12.52 -2.59 -16.85
CA GLU A 48 12.06 -3.94 -17.09
C GLU A 48 12.09 -4.76 -15.78
N LYS A 49 13.06 -4.62 -14.89
CA LYS A 49 13.02 -5.33 -13.61
C LYS A 49 11.92 -4.82 -12.67
N ILE A 50 11.55 -3.55 -12.81
CA ILE A 50 10.51 -2.91 -11.99
C ILE A 50 9.12 -3.23 -12.53
N PHE A 51 8.97 -3.43 -13.84
CA PHE A 51 7.69 -3.45 -14.56
C PHE A 51 7.45 -4.63 -15.49
N SER A 52 8.47 -5.41 -15.88
CA SER A 52 8.30 -6.45 -16.91
C SER A 52 7.54 -7.68 -16.41
N GLU A 53 6.78 -8.23 -17.36
CA GLU A 53 6.03 -9.48 -17.30
C GLU A 53 6.93 -10.72 -17.48
N PRO A 54 6.47 -11.90 -17.02
CA PRO A 54 6.75 -13.15 -17.71
C PRO A 54 5.58 -13.56 -18.62
N VAL A 55 5.92 -14.06 -19.81
CA VAL A 55 5.04 -14.89 -20.64
C VAL A 55 4.54 -16.07 -19.79
N LEU A 56 3.20 -16.16 -19.66
CA LEU A 56 2.51 -17.09 -18.76
C LEU A 56 2.64 -18.56 -19.16
N LEU A 57 2.90 -19.43 -18.17
CA LEU A 57 2.42 -20.82 -18.13
C LEU A 57 2.08 -21.24 -16.68
N PHE A 58 0.77 -21.35 -16.37
CA PHE A 58 0.16 -22.25 -15.35
C PHE A 58 0.41 -22.01 -13.82
N PRO A 59 -0.46 -22.49 -12.90
CA PRO A 59 -1.57 -21.74 -12.31
C PRO A 59 -1.31 -21.23 -10.86
N PHE A 60 -0.06 -21.22 -10.38
CA PHE A 60 0.28 -20.84 -8.99
C PHE A 60 1.53 -19.94 -8.89
N ALA A 61 1.56 -18.85 -9.66
CA ALA A 61 2.72 -17.97 -9.83
C ALA A 61 2.82 -16.77 -8.87
N TRP A 62 2.16 -16.81 -7.71
CA TRP A 62 2.07 -15.72 -6.72
C TRP A 62 3.40 -15.34 -6.03
N SER A 63 4.49 -16.05 -6.31
CA SER A 63 5.80 -15.89 -5.67
C SER A 63 6.96 -15.56 -6.63
N ARG A 64 6.70 -15.07 -7.86
CA ARG A 64 7.76 -14.62 -8.76
C ARG A 64 7.71 -13.11 -9.02
N SER A 65 8.87 -12.56 -9.35
CA SER A 65 9.20 -11.16 -9.65
C SER A 65 8.42 -10.63 -10.86
N ILE A 66 7.10 -10.55 -10.73
CA ILE A 66 6.24 -9.74 -11.59
C ILE A 66 6.43 -8.29 -11.12
N GLY A 67 6.51 -7.35 -12.06
CA GLY A 67 6.71 -5.94 -11.78
C GLY A 67 5.73 -5.40 -10.72
N SER A 68 6.20 -4.42 -9.93
CA SER A 68 5.41 -3.85 -8.82
C SER A 68 4.09 -3.25 -9.33
N LEU A 69 4.07 -2.72 -10.56
CA LEU A 69 2.89 -2.09 -11.15
C LEU A 69 1.75 -3.08 -11.44
N ASN A 70 2.04 -4.25 -12.02
CA ASN A 70 1.00 -5.26 -12.31
C ASN A 70 0.36 -5.77 -11.02
N LYS A 71 1.16 -5.96 -9.97
CA LYS A 71 0.62 -6.33 -8.66
C LYS A 71 -0.26 -5.23 -8.09
N ILE A 72 0.15 -3.97 -8.22
CA ILE A 72 -0.69 -2.82 -7.82
C ILE A 72 -2.01 -2.85 -8.60
N GLU A 73 -1.98 -3.07 -9.92
CA GLU A 73 -3.16 -3.13 -10.78
C GLU A 73 -4.11 -4.26 -10.38
N GLU A 74 -3.61 -5.49 -10.17
CA GLU A 74 -4.41 -6.62 -9.73
C GLU A 74 -5.11 -6.36 -8.40
N HIS A 75 -4.40 -5.80 -7.42
CA HIS A 75 -4.94 -5.49 -6.10
C HIS A 75 -5.83 -4.24 -6.12
N ALA A 76 -5.58 -3.28 -7.01
CA ALA A 76 -6.40 -2.09 -7.19
C ALA A 76 -7.84 -2.43 -7.61
N LYS A 77 -8.01 -3.45 -8.46
CA LYS A 77 -9.32 -3.95 -8.89
C LYS A 77 -10.20 -4.41 -7.72
N LEU A 78 -9.60 -4.74 -6.58
CA LEU A 78 -10.29 -5.17 -5.37
C LEU A 78 -10.76 -4.02 -4.48
N LEU A 79 -10.27 -2.79 -4.69
CA LEU A 79 -10.57 -1.65 -3.82
C LEU A 79 -12.06 -1.30 -3.80
N SER A 80 -12.76 -1.37 -4.94
CA SER A 80 -14.20 -1.07 -5.01
C SER A 80 -15.05 -2.09 -4.21
N PHE A 81 -14.60 -3.34 -4.14
CA PHE A 81 -15.23 -4.39 -3.35
C PHE A 81 -14.90 -4.26 -1.86
N ALA A 82 -13.65 -3.93 -1.54
CA ALA A 82 -13.17 -3.73 -0.18
C ALA A 82 -13.79 -2.47 0.47
N PHE A 83 -13.97 -1.41 -0.32
CA PHE A 83 -14.43 -0.10 0.12
C PHE A 83 -15.57 0.42 -0.75
N PRO A 84 -16.78 -0.17 -0.66
CA PRO A 84 -17.90 0.19 -1.53
C PRO A 84 -18.39 1.63 -1.33
N LYS A 85 -18.10 2.25 -0.18
CA LYS A 85 -18.41 3.66 0.08
C LYS A 85 -17.43 4.64 -0.58
N GLN A 86 -16.37 4.13 -1.20
CA GLN A 86 -15.26 4.87 -1.80
C GLN A 86 -15.05 4.41 -3.25
N GLU A 87 -16.12 3.97 -3.92
CA GLU A 87 -16.07 3.43 -5.28
C GLU A 87 -15.45 4.42 -6.28
N GLU A 88 -15.83 5.70 -6.23
CA GLU A 88 -15.24 6.73 -7.09
C GLU A 88 -13.72 6.87 -6.88
N ASN A 89 -13.26 6.82 -5.62
CA ASN A 89 -11.82 6.83 -5.33
C ASN A 89 -11.13 5.57 -5.87
N ALA A 90 -11.78 4.41 -5.78
CA ALA A 90 -11.23 3.14 -6.28
C ALA A 90 -11.12 3.16 -7.81
N LEU A 91 -12.14 3.68 -8.50
CA LEU A 91 -12.14 3.87 -9.96
C LEU A 91 -11.08 4.89 -10.40
N SER A 92 -10.91 5.98 -9.66
CA SER A 92 -9.85 6.94 -9.94
C SER A 92 -8.46 6.34 -9.73
N PHE A 93 -8.28 5.52 -8.69
CA PHE A 93 -7.01 4.87 -8.41
C PHE A 93 -6.61 3.89 -9.52
N ILE A 94 -7.51 2.97 -9.91
CA ILE A 94 -7.24 2.03 -11.00
C ILE A 94 -6.98 2.77 -12.32
N HIS A 95 -7.69 3.86 -12.60
CA HIS A 95 -7.43 4.66 -13.79
C HIS A 95 -6.02 5.26 -13.80
N SER A 96 -5.54 5.78 -12.65
CA SER A 96 -4.17 6.28 -12.54
C SER A 96 -3.12 5.18 -12.68
N VAL A 97 -3.40 3.96 -12.22
CA VAL A 97 -2.52 2.80 -12.43
C VAL A 97 -2.40 2.46 -13.92
N LEU A 98 -3.54 2.37 -14.63
CA LEU A 98 -3.56 2.08 -16.07
C LEU A 98 -2.86 3.18 -16.89
N GLN A 99 -3.04 4.45 -16.52
CA GLN A 99 -2.31 5.56 -17.16
C GLN A 99 -0.80 5.47 -16.95
N LEU A 100 -0.35 5.02 -15.79
CA LEU A 100 1.07 4.81 -15.52
C LEU A 100 1.62 3.64 -16.36
N GLU A 101 0.85 2.57 -16.49
CA GLU A 101 1.19 1.43 -17.34
C GLU A 101 1.32 1.82 -18.82
N GLU A 102 0.37 2.60 -19.34
CA GLU A 102 0.42 3.15 -20.70
C GLU A 102 1.66 4.03 -20.92
N LYS A 103 2.01 4.88 -19.94
CA LYS A 103 3.22 5.72 -20.01
C LYS A 103 4.50 4.90 -20.03
N ILE A 104 4.58 3.85 -19.21
CA ILE A 104 5.77 2.99 -19.13
C ILE A 104 5.91 2.10 -20.38
N SER A 105 4.78 1.69 -20.96
CA SER A 105 4.76 0.87 -22.18
C SER A 105 4.98 1.67 -23.47
N GLY A 106 4.93 3.01 -23.38
CA GLY A 106 5.20 3.91 -24.49
C GLY A 106 6.67 3.92 -24.90
N GLU A 107 6.96 4.47 -26.09
CA GLU A 107 8.34 4.59 -26.61
C GLU A 107 9.18 5.64 -25.84
N ASP A 108 8.53 6.49 -25.04
CA ASP A 108 9.18 7.53 -24.23
C ASP A 108 9.61 6.98 -22.86
N LEU A 109 10.91 6.92 -22.62
CA LEU A 109 11.46 6.55 -21.30
C LEU A 109 11.16 7.65 -20.28
N LEU A 110 10.33 7.33 -19.28
CA LEU A 110 10.12 8.19 -18.12
C LEU A 110 11.42 8.39 -17.34
N THR A 111 11.70 9.62 -16.94
CA THR A 111 12.79 9.91 -16.01
C THR A 111 12.51 9.32 -14.62
N LYS A 112 13.57 9.14 -13.83
CA LYS A 112 13.49 8.71 -12.42
C LYS A 112 12.54 9.57 -11.60
N GLU A 113 12.60 10.89 -11.80
CA GLU A 113 11.76 11.86 -11.11
C GLU A 113 10.29 11.73 -11.52
N GLU A 114 10.01 11.59 -12.82
CA GLU A 114 8.64 11.38 -13.33
C GLU A 114 8.03 10.10 -12.79
N MET A 115 8.74 8.97 -12.83
CA MET A 115 8.25 7.70 -12.27
C MET A 115 7.97 7.82 -10.77
N THR A 116 8.89 8.42 -10.01
CA THR A 116 8.72 8.64 -8.56
C THR A 116 7.50 9.52 -8.29
N ASN A 117 7.26 10.56 -9.09
CA ASN A 117 6.10 11.42 -8.97
C ASN A 117 4.78 10.70 -9.29
N GLU A 118 4.76 9.78 -10.26
CA GLU A 118 3.56 8.96 -10.53
C GLU A 118 3.26 8.00 -9.36
N PHE A 119 4.28 7.35 -8.80
CA PHE A 119 4.09 6.52 -7.59
C PHE A 119 3.67 7.33 -6.36
N ARG A 120 4.16 8.57 -6.22
CA ARG A 120 3.69 9.50 -5.19
C ARG A 120 2.20 9.79 -5.34
N LYS A 121 1.71 10.02 -6.57
CA LYS A 121 0.28 10.26 -6.83
C LYS A 121 -0.56 9.04 -6.42
N LEU A 122 -0.12 7.83 -6.78
CA LEU A 122 -0.79 6.60 -6.37
C LEU A 122 -0.84 6.49 -4.84
N TYR A 123 0.29 6.70 -4.15
CA TYR A 123 0.31 6.70 -2.68
C TYR A 123 -0.72 7.68 -2.09
N ILE A 124 -0.75 8.93 -2.56
CA ILE A 124 -1.71 9.94 -2.06
C ILE A 124 -3.15 9.53 -2.32
N GLN A 125 -3.45 8.90 -3.45
CA GLN A 125 -4.80 8.41 -3.75
C GLN A 125 -5.25 7.28 -2.81
N LEU A 126 -4.33 6.64 -2.05
CA LEU A 126 -4.70 5.64 -1.05
C LEU A 126 -5.26 6.24 0.25
N ASP A 127 -5.05 7.53 0.49
CA ASP A 127 -5.48 8.24 1.70
C ASP A 127 -6.92 7.93 2.16
N PRO A 128 -7.95 7.98 1.29
CA PRO A 128 -9.32 7.72 1.69
C PRO A 128 -9.50 6.31 2.26
N PHE A 129 -8.83 5.31 1.67
CA PHE A 129 -8.92 3.93 2.13
C PHE A 129 -8.15 3.72 3.44
N LEU A 130 -6.98 4.36 3.58
CA LEU A 130 -6.20 4.35 4.81
C LEU A 130 -7.01 4.92 5.98
N LEU A 131 -7.70 6.05 5.77
CA LEU A 131 -8.62 6.63 6.75
C LEU A 131 -9.77 5.67 7.13
N SER A 132 -10.30 4.91 6.18
CA SER A 132 -11.32 3.89 6.44
C SER A 132 -10.81 2.70 7.25
N CYS A 133 -9.51 2.48 7.28
CA CYS A 133 -8.84 1.43 8.05
C CYS A 133 -8.11 1.95 9.30
N CYS A 134 -8.46 3.14 9.82
CA CYS A 134 -7.79 3.78 10.96
C CYS A 134 -7.79 2.99 12.28
N LYS A 135 -8.65 1.98 12.41
CA LYS A 135 -8.72 1.09 13.58
C LYS A 135 -7.86 -0.17 13.44
N SER A 136 -7.19 -0.37 12.30
CA SER A 136 -6.41 -1.59 12.05
C SER A 136 -5.00 -1.45 12.60
N GLU A 137 -4.74 -2.07 13.75
CA GLU A 137 -3.41 -2.10 14.41
C GLU A 137 -2.29 -2.55 13.45
N THR A 138 -2.55 -3.57 12.63
CA THR A 138 -1.56 -4.12 11.69
C THR A 138 -1.17 -3.13 10.60
N LEU A 139 -2.14 -2.34 10.11
CA LEU A 139 -1.87 -1.30 9.12
C LEU A 139 -1.11 -0.15 9.76
N LEU A 140 -1.51 0.25 10.96
CA LEU A 140 -0.85 1.31 11.72
C LEU A 140 0.61 0.95 12.00
N LEU A 141 0.88 -0.27 12.45
CA LEU A 141 2.24 -0.76 12.65
C LEU A 141 3.02 -0.79 11.33
N PHE A 142 2.42 -1.30 10.25
CA PHE A 142 3.06 -1.31 8.93
C PHE A 142 3.47 0.09 8.48
N LEU A 143 2.60 1.09 8.66
CA LEU A 143 2.88 2.48 8.31
C LEU A 143 4.05 3.02 9.14
N LEU A 144 4.05 2.80 10.46
CA LEU A 144 5.13 3.22 11.36
C LEU A 144 6.48 2.61 10.99
N LEU A 145 6.53 1.30 10.75
CA LEU A 145 7.74 0.58 10.35
C LEU A 145 8.29 1.03 8.98
N ASN A 146 7.48 1.68 8.15
CA ASN A 146 7.88 2.18 6.84
C ASN A 146 7.91 3.71 6.77
N ARG A 147 7.92 4.40 7.92
CA ARG A 147 7.87 5.86 7.99
C ARG A 147 8.88 6.54 7.10
N GLU A 148 10.16 6.21 7.24
CA GLU A 148 11.24 6.88 6.51
C GLU A 148 11.02 6.81 5.00
N LYS A 149 10.56 5.64 4.50
CA LYS A 149 10.27 5.43 3.09
C LYS A 149 9.04 6.23 2.64
N ILE A 150 8.02 6.30 3.49
CA ILE A 150 6.79 7.06 3.23
C ILE A 150 7.07 8.56 3.18
N ASP A 151 7.79 9.09 4.18
CA ASP A 151 8.14 10.51 4.25
C ASP A 151 9.10 10.90 3.10
N ALA A 152 10.00 10.01 2.69
CA ALA A 152 10.82 10.21 1.49
C ALA A 152 10.01 10.20 0.18
N LEU A 153 8.95 9.39 0.10
CA LEU A 153 8.09 9.31 -1.08
C LEU A 153 7.18 10.54 -1.20
N ALA A 154 6.44 10.88 -0.16
CA ALA A 154 5.36 11.86 -0.24
C ALA A 154 5.82 13.29 0.10
N SER A 155 6.23 13.50 1.34
CA SER A 155 6.84 14.73 1.86
C SER A 155 7.33 14.46 3.29
N PRO A 156 8.28 15.26 3.80
CA PRO A 156 8.56 15.27 5.23
C PRO A 156 7.26 15.41 6.03
N GLU A 157 7.14 14.64 7.10
CA GLU A 157 5.98 14.64 8.02
C GLU A 157 4.64 14.19 7.40
N ASN A 158 4.65 13.61 6.19
CA ASN A 158 3.42 13.12 5.55
C ASN A 158 2.74 12.06 6.43
N LEU A 159 3.50 11.08 6.94
CA LEU A 159 2.94 10.03 7.76
C LEU A 159 2.37 10.60 9.07
N SER A 160 3.06 11.55 9.69
CA SER A 160 2.59 12.23 10.90
C SER A 160 1.25 12.92 10.67
N SER A 161 1.10 13.64 9.55
CA SER A 161 -0.15 14.28 9.15
C SER A 161 -1.28 13.27 8.90
N LEU A 162 -0.96 12.17 8.20
CA LEU A 162 -1.91 11.08 7.95
C LEU A 162 -2.38 10.44 9.26
N ILE A 163 -1.46 10.12 10.18
CA ILE A 163 -1.81 9.54 11.47
C ILE A 163 -2.64 10.52 12.31
N ALA A 164 -2.32 11.81 12.32
CA ALA A 164 -3.12 12.81 13.03
C ALA A 164 -4.58 12.85 12.52
N ARG A 165 -4.80 12.66 11.22
CA ARG A 165 -6.13 12.52 10.63
C ARG A 165 -6.80 11.18 10.98
N MET A 166 -6.06 10.08 10.98
CA MET A 166 -6.57 8.75 11.34
C MET A 166 -6.95 8.67 12.82
N LEU A 167 -6.17 9.32 13.69
CA LEU A 167 -6.25 9.26 15.14
C LEU A 167 -6.13 10.67 15.74
N PRO A 168 -7.23 11.44 15.75
CA PRO A 168 -7.22 12.82 16.25
C PRO A 168 -6.90 12.95 17.76
N LYS A 169 -6.86 11.83 18.50
CA LYS A 169 -6.38 11.77 19.89
C LYS A 169 -4.86 11.62 20.01
N GLY A 170 -4.13 11.65 18.88
CA GLY A 170 -2.68 11.63 18.84
C GLY A 170 -2.06 10.24 18.81
N ILE A 171 -0.81 10.20 18.33
CA ILE A 171 0.06 9.02 18.23
C ILE A 171 0.28 8.32 19.59
N GLU A 172 0.32 9.06 20.70
CA GLU A 172 0.51 8.48 22.05
C GLU A 172 -0.59 7.46 22.42
N SER A 173 -1.83 7.75 22.00
CA SER A 173 -2.94 6.83 22.21
C SER A 173 -2.77 5.56 21.39
N LEU A 174 -2.14 5.64 20.22
CA LEU A 174 -1.81 4.50 19.37
C LEU A 174 -0.68 3.66 19.96
N ALA A 175 0.40 4.28 20.43
CA ALA A 175 1.49 3.60 21.15
C ALA A 175 0.91 2.74 22.28
N THR A 176 0.07 3.36 23.09
CA THR A 176 -0.56 2.72 24.24
C THR A 176 -1.46 1.55 23.84
N ILE A 177 -2.21 1.67 22.73
CA ILE A 177 -3.10 0.61 22.23
C ILE A 177 -2.29 -0.54 21.64
N ILE A 178 -1.35 -0.26 20.72
CA ILE A 178 -0.54 -1.28 20.06
C ILE A 178 0.35 -1.99 21.09
N CYS A 179 1.08 -1.26 21.94
CA CYS A 179 1.94 -1.87 22.95
C CYS A 179 1.13 -2.71 23.96
N ARG A 180 -0.10 -2.30 24.32
CA ARG A 180 -0.97 -3.11 25.19
C ARG A 180 -1.38 -4.42 24.50
N GLU A 181 -1.84 -4.34 23.27
CA GLU A 181 -2.30 -5.51 22.50
C GLU A 181 -1.14 -6.47 22.20
N TYR A 182 0.03 -5.96 21.85
CA TYR A 182 1.22 -6.77 21.58
C TYR A 182 1.80 -7.38 22.86
N LYS A 183 1.84 -6.65 23.99
CA LYS A 183 2.17 -7.22 25.31
C LYS A 183 1.22 -8.35 25.70
N ASN A 184 -0.08 -8.17 25.51
CA ASN A 184 -1.09 -9.21 25.79
C ASN A 184 -0.89 -10.46 24.92
N ARG A 185 -0.30 -10.32 23.73
CA ARG A 185 0.02 -11.42 22.81
C ARG A 185 1.45 -11.96 22.96
N GLY A 186 2.23 -11.44 23.91
CA GLY A 186 3.60 -11.89 24.20
C GLY A 186 4.69 -11.29 23.30
N PHE A 187 4.38 -10.29 22.48
CA PHE A 187 5.32 -9.61 21.59
C PHE A 187 5.97 -8.39 22.26
N THR A 188 6.69 -8.61 23.36
CA THR A 188 7.26 -7.52 24.17
C THR A 188 8.40 -6.77 23.49
N ALA A 189 9.22 -7.44 22.67
CA ALA A 189 10.35 -6.82 21.96
C ALA A 189 9.89 -5.78 20.92
N LEU A 190 8.77 -6.04 20.23
CA LEU A 190 8.16 -5.10 19.29
C LEU A 190 7.66 -3.84 19.98
N CYS A 191 7.35 -3.90 21.27
CA CYS A 191 6.91 -2.72 22.00
C CYS A 191 8.04 -1.72 22.23
N GLU A 192 9.28 -2.19 22.38
CA GLU A 192 10.46 -1.31 22.52
C GLU A 192 10.73 -0.57 21.21
N GLU A 193 10.64 -1.28 20.07
CA GLU A 193 10.77 -0.67 18.73
C GLU A 193 9.64 0.33 18.44
N ILE A 194 8.40 0.00 18.83
CA ILE A 194 7.27 0.94 18.73
C ILE A 194 7.48 2.15 19.66
N ASP A 195 7.92 1.94 20.89
CA ASP A 195 8.17 3.03 21.85
C ASP A 195 9.34 3.92 21.40
N GLU A 196 10.37 3.38 20.73
CA GLU A 196 11.44 4.17 20.08
C GLU A 196 10.90 4.98 18.89
N ILE A 197 10.18 4.31 17.97
CA ILE A 197 9.59 4.96 16.78
C ILE A 197 8.60 6.05 17.19
N LEU A 198 7.91 5.93 18.34
CA LEU A 198 6.92 6.89 18.79
C LEU A 198 7.48 7.93 19.79
N GLY A 199 8.53 7.57 20.53
CA GLY A 199 9.22 8.42 21.50
C GLY A 199 10.05 9.54 20.88
N GLU A 200 10.46 9.42 19.62
CA GLU A 200 11.08 10.50 18.85
C GLU A 200 10.08 11.62 18.43
N HIS A 201 8.79 11.47 18.77
CA HIS A 201 7.72 12.37 18.33
C HIS A 201 6.81 12.90 19.46
N VAL A 202 7.28 12.81 20.71
CA VAL A 202 6.80 13.61 21.85
C VAL A 202 7.75 14.78 22.10
#